data_AF-A0A1S3RPD5-F1
#
_entry.id   AF-A0A1S3RPD5-F1
#
_cell.length_a   1.000
_cell.length_b   1.000
_cell.length_c   1.000
_cell.angle_alpha   90.00
_cell.angle_beta   90.00
_cell.angle_gamma   90.00
#
_symmetry.space_group_name_H-M   'P 1'
#
loop_
_entity.id
_entity.type
_entity.pdbx_description
1 polymer ?
#
loop_
_entity_poly.entity_id
_entity_poly.type
_entity_poly.pdbx_seq_one_letter_code
_entity_poly.pdbx_strand_id
1 'polypeptide(L)'
;MTFTACYNFYLALENSLCQHYMTEKLWRPLHQGCVPVYRGSSSAADWMPNHRSVILINDFPSPQDLAKFLKALDENDEEYVK
;
A
#
# COMPACT_ATOMS: atom_id res chain seq x y z
N MET A 1 5.10 -16.49 8.78
CA MET A 1 5.68 -15.25 8.24
C MET A 1 5.16 -14.09 9.07
N THR A 2 5.93 -13.61 10.04
CA THR A 2 5.52 -12.56 11.00
C THR A 2 6.35 -11.28 10.88
N PHE A 3 7.43 -11.30 10.09
CA PHE A 3 8.37 -10.17 9.99
C PHE A 3 7.69 -8.85 9.60
N THR A 4 6.76 -8.89 8.65
CA THR A 4 6.03 -7.74 8.12
C THR A 4 4.95 -7.21 9.06
N ALA A 5 4.49 -8.00 10.04
CA ALA A 5 3.44 -7.58 10.98
C ALA A 5 3.95 -6.56 12.03
N CYS A 6 5.27 -6.36 12.12
CA CYS A 6 5.88 -5.37 13.01
C CYS A 6 5.99 -3.97 12.38
N TYR A 7 5.44 -3.75 11.19
CA TYR A 7 5.57 -2.50 10.43
C TYR A 7 4.20 -1.97 10.03
N ASN A 8 4.05 -0.65 10.04
CA ASN A 8 2.83 0.04 9.59
C ASN A 8 2.65 -0.09 8.06
N PHE A 9 3.75 -0.05 7.31
CA PHE A 9 3.72 -0.05 5.84
C PHE A 9 4.57 -1.15 5.21
N TYR A 10 4.09 -1.69 4.09
CA TYR A 10 4.80 -2.66 3.27
C TYR A 10 4.88 -2.19 1.82
N LEU A 11 6.10 -2.05 1.29
CA LEU A 11 6.30 -1.68 -0.12
C LEU A 11 5.96 -2.87 -1.04
N ALA A 12 4.76 -2.85 -1.61
CA ALA A 12 4.23 -3.86 -2.50
C ALA A 12 4.50 -3.46 -3.97
N LEU A 13 5.74 -3.62 -4.42
CA LEU A 13 6.15 -3.29 -5.79
C LEU A 13 6.15 -4.53 -6.68
N GLU A 14 5.34 -4.53 -7.74
CA GLU A 14 5.38 -5.57 -8.75
C GLU A 14 6.60 -5.44 -9.66
N ASN A 15 7.05 -6.58 -10.18
CA ASN A 15 8.21 -6.62 -11.07
C ASN A 15 7.93 -5.94 -12.43
N SER A 16 6.67 -5.71 -12.78
CA SER A 16 6.25 -5.10 -14.04
C SER A 16 4.90 -4.43 -13.89
N LEU A 17 4.68 -3.36 -14.66
CA LEU A 17 3.40 -2.62 -14.70
C LEU A 17 2.52 -3.22 -15.77
N CYS A 18 1.66 -4.16 -15.38
CA CYS A 18 0.76 -4.85 -16.30
C CYS A 18 -0.68 -4.85 -15.78
N GLN A 19 -1.64 -4.69 -16.69
CA GLN A 19 -3.05 -4.75 -16.36
C GLN A 19 -3.40 -6.14 -15.81
N HIS A 20 -4.17 -6.18 -14.72
CA HIS A 20 -4.54 -7.38 -13.98
C HIS A 20 -3.37 -8.17 -13.34
N TYR A 21 -2.13 -7.68 -13.42
CA TYR A 21 -0.99 -8.33 -12.77
C TYR A 21 -0.85 -7.90 -11.31
N MET A 22 -1.47 -8.67 -10.42
CA MET A 22 -1.43 -8.50 -8.97
C MET A 22 -1.00 -9.80 -8.31
N THR A 23 0.09 -9.78 -7.56
CA THR A 23 0.68 -10.97 -6.95
C THR A 23 0.51 -10.96 -5.44
N GLU A 24 1.14 -11.93 -4.76
CA GLU A 24 1.15 -12.03 -3.31
C GLU A 24 1.66 -10.78 -2.60
N LYS A 25 2.40 -9.91 -3.28
CA LYS A 25 2.95 -8.67 -2.72
C LYS A 25 1.85 -7.70 -2.29
N LEU A 26 0.75 -7.63 -3.03
CA LEU A 26 -0.41 -6.83 -2.66
C LEU A 26 -1.18 -7.46 -1.50
N TRP A 27 -1.39 -8.78 -1.56
CA TRP A 27 -2.34 -9.48 -0.67
C TRP A 27 -1.77 -9.86 0.69
N ARG A 28 -0.49 -10.26 0.77
CA ARG A 28 0.14 -10.68 2.03
C ARG A 28 0.12 -9.63 3.14
N PRO A 29 0.46 -8.34 2.91
CA PRO A 29 0.46 -7.35 3.98
C PRO A 29 -0.94 -7.12 4.56
N LEU A 30 -1.99 -7.15 3.73
CA LEU A 30 -3.38 -7.07 4.21
C LEU A 30 -3.73 -8.18 5.19
N HIS A 31 -3.27 -9.42 4.91
CA HIS A 31 -3.48 -10.55 5.82
C HIS A 31 -2.69 -10.44 7.14
N GLN A 32 -1.67 -9.58 7.18
CA GLN A 32 -0.76 -9.41 8.32
C GLN A 32 -1.00 -8.13 9.10
N GLY A 33 -2.05 -7.36 8.76
CA GLY A 33 -2.37 -6.09 9.43
C GLY A 33 -1.46 -4.92 9.05
N CYS A 34 -0.80 -5.00 7.90
CA CYS A 34 0.11 -3.98 7.39
C CYS A 34 -0.48 -3.32 6.14
N VAL A 35 -0.32 -2.00 6.00
CA VAL A 35 -0.87 -1.25 4.86
C VAL A 35 0.06 -1.39 3.64
N PRO A 36 -0.41 -1.95 2.51
CA PRO A 36 0.38 -2.01 1.28
C PRO A 36 0.53 -0.63 0.64
N VAL A 37 1.77 -0.28 0.32
CA VAL A 37 2.14 0.83 -0.56
C VAL A 37 2.44 0.24 -1.93
N TYR A 38 1.46 0.30 -2.83
CA TYR A 38 1.41 -0.54 -4.02
C TYR A 38 1.83 0.19 -5.30
N ARG A 39 2.62 -0.51 -6.13
CA ARG A 39 2.89 -0.13 -7.52
C ARG A 39 2.87 -1.37 -8.40
N GLY A 40 1.90 -1.41 -9.29
CA GLY A 40 1.69 -2.53 -10.21
C GLY A 40 0.52 -2.24 -11.13
N SER A 41 -0.52 -3.07 -11.05
CA SER A 41 -1.72 -2.91 -11.86
C SER A 41 -2.59 -1.73 -11.42
N SER A 42 -3.04 -0.90 -12.36
CA SER A 42 -4.02 0.16 -12.07
C SER A 42 -5.37 -0.40 -11.62
N SER A 43 -5.72 -1.61 -12.06
CA SER A 43 -6.94 -2.29 -11.64
C SER A 43 -6.95 -2.67 -10.16
N ALA A 44 -5.83 -2.58 -9.42
CA ALA A 44 -5.80 -2.97 -8.01
C ALA A 44 -6.83 -2.22 -7.16
N ALA A 45 -7.12 -0.95 -7.48
CA ALA A 45 -8.14 -0.15 -6.81
C ALA A 45 -9.53 -0.81 -6.85
N ASP A 46 -9.88 -1.45 -7.97
CA ASP A 46 -11.19 -2.07 -8.19
C ASP A 46 -11.41 -3.34 -7.35
N TRP A 47 -10.32 -3.94 -6.85
CA TRP A 47 -10.34 -5.18 -6.08
C TRP A 47 -10.22 -4.95 -4.57
N MET A 48 -9.98 -3.72 -4.15
CA MET A 48 -9.87 -3.37 -2.75
C MET A 48 -11.25 -3.19 -2.10
N PRO A 49 -11.39 -3.54 -0.81
CA PRO A 49 -12.66 -3.33 -0.09
C PRO A 49 -13.06 -1.86 -0.03
N ASN A 50 -12.09 -0.93 -0.05
CA ASN A 50 -12.32 0.50 -0.14
C ASN A 50 -11.06 1.23 -0.65
N HIS A 51 -11.18 2.53 -0.91
CA HIS A 51 -10.08 3.38 -1.40
C HIS A 51 -8.99 3.72 -0.36
N ARG A 52 -9.10 3.22 0.87
CA ARG A 52 -8.19 3.49 1.98
C ARG A 52 -7.38 2.26 2.43
N SER A 53 -7.73 1.07 1.96
CA SER A 53 -7.02 -0.17 2.34
C SER A 53 -5.68 -0.37 1.62
N VAL A 54 -5.37 0.46 0.62
CA VAL A 54 -4.10 0.44 -0.12
C VAL A 54 -3.68 1.87 -0.43
N ILE A 55 -2.38 2.13 -0.39
CA ILE A 55 -1.80 3.39 -0.84
C ILE A 55 -1.25 3.16 -2.25
N LEU A 56 -1.89 3.71 -3.27
CA LEU A 56 -1.42 3.60 -4.64
C LEU A 56 -0.36 4.66 -4.92
N ILE A 57 0.84 4.23 -5.32
CA ILE A 57 1.97 5.14 -5.57
C ILE A 57 1.64 6.15 -6.69
N ASN A 58 0.81 5.74 -7.66
CA ASN A 58 0.44 6.57 -8.81
C ASN A 58 -0.52 7.73 -8.45
N ASP A 59 -1.09 7.75 -7.24
CA ASP A 59 -1.97 8.84 -6.79
C ASP A 59 -1.15 10.06 -6.30
N PHE A 60 0.17 9.89 -6.16
CA PHE A 60 1.07 10.94 -5.71
C PHE A 60 1.86 11.54 -6.88
N PRO A 61 2.03 12.88 -6.92
CA PRO A 61 2.75 13.53 -8.00
C PRO A 61 4.26 13.27 -7.96
N SER A 62 4.81 12.88 -6.80
CA SER A 62 6.23 12.56 -6.63
C SER A 62 6.47 11.56 -5.49
N PRO A 63 7.60 10.82 -5.50
CA PRO A 63 8.02 10.00 -4.36
C PRO A 63 8.21 10.80 -3.06
N GLN A 64 8.59 12.07 -3.17
CA GLN A 64 8.74 12.96 -2.02
C GLN A 64 7.39 13.24 -1.36
N ASP A 65 6.32 13.42 -2.15
CA ASP A 65 4.98 13.66 -1.62
C ASP A 65 4.36 12.39 -1.02
N LEU A 66 4.62 11.22 -1.62
CA LEU A 66 4.33 9.94 -0.98
C LEU A 66 5.04 9.82 0.38
N ALA A 67 6.34 10.14 0.45
CA ALA A 67 7.09 10.06 1.71
C ALA A 67 6.54 11.01 2.79
N LYS A 68 6.11 12.23 2.42
CA LYS A 68 5.44 13.15 3.35
C LYS A 68 4.12 12.57 3.85
N PHE A 69 3.31 12.00 2.97
CA PHE A 69 2.04 11.38 3.33
C PHE A 69 2.22 10.20 4.28
N LEU A 70 3.17 9.29 4.00
CA LEU A 70 3.47 8.15 4.87
C LEU A 70 3.94 8.59 6.26
N LYS A 71 4.76 9.64 6.35
CA LYS A 71 5.18 10.21 7.64
C LYS A 71 4.01 10.83 8.41
N ALA A 72 3.15 11.57 7.73
CA ALA A 72 1.97 12.17 8.37
C ALA A 72 1.01 11.11 8.92
N LEU A 73 0.87 9.96 8.25
CA LEU A 73 0.12 8.81 8.75
C LEU A 73 0.81 8.13 9.94
N ASP A 74 2.13 7.93 9.86
CA ASP A 74 2.93 7.31 10.93
C ASP A 74 2.91 8.15 12.23
N GLU A 75 2.81 9.47 12.10
CA GLU A 75 2.72 10.40 13.23
C GLU A 75 1.30 10.55 13.80
N ASN A 76 0.28 9.97 13.17
CA ASN A 76 -1.11 10.09 13.57
C ASN A 76 -1.85 8.74 13.52
N ASP A 77 -1.81 8.03 14.65
CA ASP A 77 -2.47 6.73 14.83
C ASP A 77 -3.97 6.77 14.50
N GLU A 78 -4.67 7.87 14.81
CA GLU A 78 -6.11 8.00 14.52
C GLU A 78 -6.39 8.07 13.02
N GLU A 79 -5.49 8.66 12.24
CA GLU A 79 -5.61 8.69 10.78
C GLU A 79 -5.20 7.35 10.17
N TYR A 80 -4.16 6.71 10.71
CA TYR A 80 -3.68 5.40 10.23
C TYR A 80 -4.74 4.29 10.36
N VAL A 81 -5.57 4.29 11.40
CA VAL A 81 -6.57 3.23 11.63
C VAL A 81 -7.87 3.36 10.83
N LYS A 82 -8.04 4.43 10.02
CA LYS A 82 -9.27 4.71 9.26
C LYS A 82 -9.40 3.93 7.95
#